data_AF-A0AAP8N7G2-F1
#
_entry.id   AF-A0AAP8N7G2-F1
#
_cell.length_a   1.000
_cell.length_b   1.000
_cell.length_c   1.000
_cell.angle_alpha   90.00
_cell.angle_beta   90.00
_cell.angle_gamma   90.00
#
_symmetry.space_group_name_H-M   'P 1'
#
loop_
_entity.id
_entity.type
_entity.pdbx_description
1 polymer ?
#
loop_
_entity_poly.entity_id
_entity_poly.type
_entity_poly.pdbx_seq_one_letter_code
_entity_poly.pdbx_strand_id
1 'polypeptide(L)' 'SEHSLIFRDVCSVDPALRGDVFLAFEKLQSHPVSMFVARLRDRKEKNGSATLQELLAEPAVAG' A
#
# COMPACT_ATOMS: atom_id res chain seq x y z
N SER A 1 13.86 10.11 -10.75
CA SER A 1 14.10 8.66 -10.76
C SER A 1 12.81 8.00 -10.32
N GLU A 2 12.14 7.29 -11.21
CA GLU A 2 10.90 6.56 -10.88
C GLU A 2 11.28 5.14 -10.50
N HIS A 3 10.87 4.69 -9.32
CA HIS A 3 11.16 3.35 -8.82
C HIS A 3 9.88 2.52 -8.91
N SER A 4 9.88 1.49 -9.77
CA SER A 4 8.75 0.56 -9.91
C SER A 4 9.03 -0.71 -9.09
N LEU A 5 8.11 -1.06 -8.19
CA LEU A 5 8.14 -2.32 -7.45
C LEU A 5 7.04 -3.23 -8.00
N ILE A 6 7.45 -4.35 -8.61
CA ILE A 6 6.52 -5.35 -9.15
C ILE A 6 6.50 -6.54 -8.21
N PHE A 7 5.40 -6.69 -7.50
CA PHE A 7 5.15 -7.79 -6.58
C PHE A 7 4.63 -9.01 -7.35
N ARG A 8 5.54 -9.88 -7.81
CA ARG A 8 5.17 -11.00 -8.70
C ARG A 8 4.68 -12.27 -7.98
N ASP A 9 5.05 -12.49 -6.71
CA ASP A 9 4.79 -13.78 -6.02
C ASP A 9 4.22 -13.64 -4.59
N VAL A 10 3.58 -12.51 -4.25
CA VAL A 10 3.13 -12.23 -2.86
C VAL A 10 1.80 -12.90 -2.50
N CYS A 11 1.25 -13.73 -3.38
CA CYS A 11 -0.03 -14.39 -3.18
C CYS A 11 0.15 -15.90 -3.09
N SER A 12 0.52 -16.41 -1.90
CA SER A 12 0.29 -17.82 -1.57
C SER A 12 -1.18 -18.19 -1.86
N VAL A 13 -1.46 -19.37 -2.40
CA VAL A 13 -2.85 -19.84 -2.57
C VAL A 13 -3.60 -19.90 -1.23
N ASP A 14 -2.87 -20.11 -0.13
CA ASP A 14 -3.40 -20.07 1.23
C ASP A 14 -3.33 -18.64 1.81
N PRO A 15 -4.49 -17.98 2.09
CA PRO A 15 -4.53 -16.66 2.69
C PRO A 15 -3.86 -16.56 4.06
N ALA A 16 -3.82 -17.65 4.84
CA ALA A 16 -3.20 -17.67 6.16
C ALA A 16 -1.66 -17.65 6.10
N LEU A 17 -1.09 -18.01 4.95
CA LEU A 17 0.35 -18.01 4.70
C LEU A 17 0.83 -16.78 3.92
N ARG A 18 -0.08 -15.86 3.58
CA ARG A 18 0.27 -14.56 3.01
C ARG A 18 0.73 -13.64 4.14
N GLY A 19 1.98 -13.79 4.57
CA GLY A 19 2.62 -12.80 5.42
C GLY A 19 2.55 -11.42 4.75
N ASP A 20 2.42 -10.36 5.54
CA ASP A 20 2.46 -9.00 5.01
C ASP A 20 3.89 -8.64 4.58
N VAL A 21 4.01 -8.10 3.37
CA VAL A 21 5.25 -7.46 2.92
C VAL A 21 5.24 -6.03 3.42
N PHE A 22 6.34 -5.60 4.04
CA PHE A 22 6.50 -4.23 4.53
C PHE A 22 7.44 -3.44 3.61
N LEU A 23 7.04 -2.23 3.27
CA LEU A 23 7.91 -1.25 2.61
C LEU A 23 8.55 -0.39 3.68
N ALA A 24 9.89 -0.45 3.74
CA ALA A 24 10.69 0.46 4.55
C ALA A 24 11.15 1.64 3.68
N PHE A 25 10.95 2.85 4.17
CA PHE A 25 11.45 4.06 3.54
C PHE A 25 12.52 4.67 4.45
N GLU A 26 13.59 5.20 3.88
CA GLU A 26 14.62 5.87 4.68
C GLU A 26 13.97 6.98 5.52
N LYS A 27 14.16 6.90 6.85
CA LYS A 27 13.67 7.85 7.85
C LYS A 27 12.15 7.89 8.05
N LEU A 28 11.36 6.98 7.46
CA LEU A 28 9.93 6.83 7.78
C LEU A 28 9.65 5.44 8.36
N GLN A 29 8.46 5.29 8.95
CA GLN A 29 8.02 3.99 9.45
C GLN A 29 7.81 3.00 8.30
N SER A 30 8.05 1.73 8.58
CA SER A 30 7.72 0.65 7.67
C SER A 30 6.21 0.44 7.64
N HIS A 31 5.63 0.33 6.44
CA HIS A 31 4.19 0.14 6.26
C HIS A 31 3.89 -1.13 5.47
N PRO A 32 2.86 -1.92 5.85
CA PRO A 32 2.50 -3.11 5.11
C PRO A 32 1.90 -2.74 3.75
N VAL A 33 2.26 -3.47 2.71
CA VAL A 33 1.77 -3.28 1.33
C VAL A 33 0.25 -3.42 1.27
N SER A 34 -0.33 -4.30 2.10
CA SER A 34 -1.79 -4.50 2.21
C SER A 34 -2.52 -3.21 2.59
N MET A 35 -1.93 -2.36 3.43
CA MET A 35 -2.48 -1.06 3.82
C MET A 35 -2.54 -0.08 2.63
N PHE A 36 -1.49 -0.03 1.81
CA PHE A 36 -1.48 0.77 0.59
C PHE A 36 -2.50 0.28 -0.44
N VAL A 37 -2.60 -1.04 -0.64
CA VAL A 37 -3.58 -1.65 -1.55
C VAL A 37 -5.00 -1.35 -1.09
N ALA A 38 -5.28 -1.43 0.23
CA ALA A 38 -6.59 -1.09 0.77
C ALA A 38 -6.94 0.39 0.51
N ARG A 39 -6.03 1.33 0.80
CA ARG A 39 -6.23 2.76 0.56
C ARG A 39 -6.42 3.10 -0.92
N LEU A 40 -5.69 2.43 -1.81
CA LEU A 40 -5.86 2.58 -3.27
C LEU A 40 -7.22 2.07 -3.74
N ARG A 41 -7.72 0.97 -3.17
CA ARG A 41 -9.05 0.43 -3.49
C ARG A 41 -10.18 1.33 -2.98
N ASP A 42 -10.01 1.91 -1.80
CA ASP A 42 -11.00 2.84 -1.20
C ASP A 42 -11.07 4.17 -1.95
N ARG A 43 -9.97 4.61 -2.56
CA ARG A 43 -9.95 5.74 -3.49
C ARG A 43 -10.66 5.34 -4.78
N LYS A 44 -11.95 5.68 -4.89
CA LYS A 44 -12.77 5.58 -6.11
C LYS A 44 -12.32 6.55 -7.23
N GLU A 45 -11.03 6.83 -7.38
CA GLU A 45 -10.50 7.78 -8.37
C GLU A 45 -10.25 7.11 -9.72
N LYS A 46 -10.56 7.84 -10.80
CA LYS A 46 -10.56 7.34 -12.19
C LYS A 46 -9.21 6.83 -12.71
N ASN A 47 -8.10 7.19 -12.07
CA ASN A 47 -6.75 6.91 -12.60
C ASN A 47 -5.98 5.81 -11.86
N GLY A 48 -6.53 5.20 -10.80
CA GLY A 48 -5.93 4.03 -10.13
C GLY A 48 -4.51 4.23 -9.56
N SER A 49 -4.04 5.47 -9.49
CA SER A 49 -2.71 5.86 -9.02
C SER A 49 -2.83 6.95 -7.95
N ALA A 50 -1.99 6.90 -6.93
CA ALA A 50 -1.92 7.91 -5.87
C ALA A 50 -0.46 8.18 -5.51
N THR A 51 -0.17 9.38 -5.00
CA THR A 51 1.16 9.68 -4.48
C THR A 51 1.39 8.99 -3.12
N LEU A 52 2.65 8.79 -2.73
CA LEU A 52 2.95 8.16 -1.43
C LEU A 52 2.44 9.03 -0.25
N GLN A 53 2.58 10.35 -0.33
CA GLN A 53 2.05 11.28 0.69
C GLN A 53 0.54 11.14 0.84
N GLU A 54 -0.18 11.07 -0.27
CA GLU A 54 -1.60 10.83 -0.34
C GLU A 54 -2.03 9.49 0.29
N LEU A 55 -1.22 8.45 0.11
CA LEU A 55 -1.46 7.14 0.69
C LEU A 55 -1.03 7.04 2.16
N LEU A 56 -0.21 7.97 2.67
CA LEU A 56 0.24 8.02 4.06
C LEU A 56 -0.58 8.97 4.92
N ALA A 57 -1.23 9.98 4.33
CA ALA A 57 -2.15 10.85 5.04
C ALA A 57 -3.18 10.03 5.84
N GLU A 58 -3.39 10.35 7.12
CA GLU A 58 -4.42 9.67 7.91
C GLU A 58 -5.79 9.86 7.24
N PRO A 59 -6.62 8.82 7.17
CA PRO A 59 -8.00 9.01 6.74
C PRO A 59 -8.62 10.01 7.72
N ALA A 60 -9.14 11.12 7.19
CA ALA A 60 -9.87 12.09 8.00
C ALA A 60 -10.95 11.31 8.76
N VAL A 61 -10.79 11.21 10.08
CA VAL A 61 -11.78 10.60 10.96
C VAL A 61 -13.04 11.43 10.78
N ALA A 62 -14.03 10.89 10.07
CA ALA A 62 -15.34 11.47 10.02
C ALA A 62 -15.92 11.35 11.44
N GLY A 63 -15.94 12.46 12.16
CA GLY A 63 -16.63 12.60 13.44
C GLY A 63 -18.14 12.50 13.29
#